data_AF-A0A941S8R8-F1
#
_entry.id   AF-A0A941S8R8-F1
#
_cell.length_a   1.000
_cell.length_b   1.000
_cell.length_c   1.000
_cell.angle_alpha   90.00
_cell.angle_beta   90.00
_cell.angle_gamma   90.00
#
_symmetry.space_group_name_H-M   'P 1'
#
loop_
_entity.id
_entity.type
_entity.pdbx_description
1 polymer ?
#
loop_
_entity_poly.entity_id
_entity_poly.type
_entity_poly.pdbx_seq_one_letter_code
_entity_poly.pdbx_strand_id
1 'polypeptide(L)'
;MSILESERLILRPPRPADIQAMTVWLGDFSVSRNLAEVPHPYTEDDAEAFVTRRGRHGDGYYAFTILAKKDGMFLGGIGLHMEAAGPEFGYWLGKPFWGQGYASEAARTLTRFAFDRLDLPFVWAGWFHDNPASGHVLAKLGARHNGSRMRDCMARGVKVLCHEMMLTREAFLPKKAA
;
A
#
# COMPACT_ATOMS: atom_id res chain seq x y z
N MET A 1 -18.21 -6.23 -0.82
CA MET A 1 -16.84 -6.05 -0.30
C MET A 1 -15.97 -7.11 -0.95
N SER A 2 -14.98 -6.72 -1.75
CA SER A 2 -14.04 -7.68 -2.34
C SER A 2 -13.01 -8.09 -1.28
N ILE A 3 -12.93 -9.38 -0.99
CA ILE A 3 -11.75 -9.97 -0.36
C ILE A 3 -10.83 -10.42 -1.52
N LEU A 4 -9.55 -10.11 -1.41
CA LEU A 4 -8.51 -10.59 -2.32
C LEU A 4 -7.62 -11.57 -1.58
N GLU A 5 -7.15 -12.57 -2.30
CA GLU A 5 -6.33 -13.63 -1.72
C GLU A 5 -5.11 -13.90 -2.59
N SER A 6 -4.02 -14.25 -1.92
CA SER A 6 -2.82 -14.81 -2.52
C SER A 6 -2.48 -16.14 -1.86
N GLU A 7 -1.28 -16.65 -2.09
CA GLU A 7 -0.80 -17.88 -1.46
C GLU A 7 -0.77 -17.77 0.08
N ARG A 8 -0.20 -16.68 0.61
CA ARG A 8 0.00 -16.49 2.06
C ARG A 8 -0.87 -15.41 2.68
N LEU A 9 -1.55 -14.58 1.87
CA LEU A 9 -2.22 -13.38 2.36
C LEU A 9 -3.73 -13.36 2.07
N ILE A 10 -4.46 -12.73 2.99
CA ILE A 10 -5.82 -12.24 2.80
C ILE A 10 -5.75 -10.71 2.83
N LEU A 11 -6.28 -10.07 1.79
CA LEU A 11 -6.52 -8.64 1.74
C LEU A 11 -8.02 -8.39 1.88
N ARG A 12 -8.44 -7.74 2.95
CA ARG A 12 -9.85 -7.39 3.18
C ARG A 12 -10.00 -5.94 3.60
N PRO A 13 -11.20 -5.34 3.49
CA PRO A 13 -11.42 -4.00 4.00
C PRO A 13 -11.03 -3.86 5.49
N PRO A 14 -10.50 -2.69 5.91
CA PRO A 14 -10.25 -2.38 7.31
C PRO A 14 -11.54 -2.48 8.14
N ARG A 15 -11.43 -2.93 9.39
CA ARG A 15 -12.57 -3.06 10.31
C ARG A 15 -12.16 -2.65 11.73
N PRO A 16 -13.11 -2.43 12.65
CA PRO A 16 -12.79 -1.98 14.02
C PRO A 16 -11.78 -2.88 14.76
N ALA A 17 -11.83 -4.20 14.54
CA ALA A 17 -10.87 -5.14 15.13
C ALA A 17 -9.40 -4.93 14.68
N ASP A 18 -9.14 -4.09 13.68
CA ASP A 18 -7.78 -3.77 13.21
C ASP A 18 -7.16 -2.56 13.93
N ILE A 19 -7.98 -1.75 14.62
CA ILE A 19 -7.59 -0.46 15.20
C ILE A 19 -6.37 -0.61 16.09
N GLN A 20 -6.40 -1.53 17.06
CA GLN A 20 -5.28 -1.71 17.99
C GLN A 20 -3.97 -2.07 17.27
N ALA A 21 -4.02 -2.98 16.30
CA ALA A 21 -2.82 -3.38 15.55
C ALA A 21 -2.31 -2.25 14.65
N MET A 22 -3.22 -1.48 14.04
CA MET A 22 -2.88 -0.28 13.27
C MET A 22 -2.18 0.76 14.14
N THR A 23 -2.73 1.07 15.31
CA THR A 23 -2.16 2.03 16.25
C THR A 23 -0.76 1.64 16.67
N VAL A 24 -0.54 0.37 17.01
CA VAL A 24 0.78 -0.14 17.42
C VAL A 24 1.80 -0.04 16.27
N TRP A 25 1.45 -0.54 15.07
CA TRP A 25 2.41 -0.60 13.98
C TRP A 25 2.67 0.73 13.29
N LEU A 26 1.66 1.58 13.11
CA LEU A 26 1.85 2.93 12.57
C LEU A 26 2.39 3.90 13.63
N GLY A 27 2.23 3.57 14.92
CA GLY A 27 2.87 4.28 16.02
C GLY A 27 4.39 4.11 16.04
N ASP A 28 4.95 3.05 15.46
CA ASP A 28 6.40 2.91 15.27
C ASP A 28 6.90 3.91 14.22
N PHE A 29 7.71 4.88 14.65
CA PHE A 29 8.25 5.91 13.76
C PHE A 29 9.03 5.35 12.57
N SER A 30 9.67 4.17 12.72
CA SER A 30 10.35 3.53 11.60
C SER A 30 9.40 3.11 10.48
N VAL A 31 8.13 2.87 10.79
CA VAL A 31 7.06 2.62 9.82
C VAL A 31 6.51 3.93 9.29
N SER A 32 6.01 4.82 10.15
CA SER A 32 5.29 6.04 9.71
C SER A 32 6.17 7.04 8.96
N ARG A 33 7.48 7.11 9.27
CA ARG A 33 8.43 7.92 8.50
C ARG A 33 8.51 7.53 7.02
N ASN A 34 8.00 6.37 6.62
CA ASN A 34 8.03 5.92 5.23
C ASN A 34 6.72 6.21 4.48
N LEU A 35 5.78 6.93 5.10
CA LEU A 35 4.44 7.17 4.58
C LEU A 35 4.15 8.66 4.48
N ALA A 36 3.41 9.06 3.44
CA ALA A 36 3.11 10.47 3.19
C ALA A 36 2.08 11.02 4.18
N GLU A 37 0.99 10.29 4.40
CA GLU A 37 -0.22 10.78 5.10
C GLU A 37 -0.38 10.23 6.53
N VAL A 38 0.61 9.53 7.07
CA VAL A 38 0.54 8.98 8.43
C VAL A 38 1.27 9.92 9.39
N PRO A 39 0.59 10.46 10.42
CA PRO A 39 1.22 11.29 11.43
C PRO A 39 2.10 10.47 12.39
N HIS A 40 2.90 11.17 13.19
CA HIS A 40 3.58 10.59 14.34
C HIS A 40 3.52 11.57 15.52
N PRO A 41 3.03 11.16 16.71
CA PRO A 41 2.48 9.85 17.03
C PRO A 41 1.21 9.52 16.22
N TYR A 42 0.98 8.24 15.95
CA TYR A 42 -0.25 7.74 15.34
C TYR A 42 -1.15 7.20 16.44
N THR A 43 -2.37 7.70 16.53
CA THR A 43 -3.28 7.46 17.66
C THR A 43 -4.40 6.48 17.31
N GLU A 44 -5.14 6.05 18.33
CA GLU A 44 -6.36 5.25 18.14
C GLU A 44 -7.42 6.03 17.35
N ASP A 45 -7.58 7.33 17.62
CA ASP A 45 -8.48 8.21 16.88
C ASP A 45 -8.11 8.26 15.38
N ASP A 46 -6.82 8.30 15.03
CA ASP A 46 -6.36 8.25 13.65
C ASP A 46 -6.74 6.92 12.97
N ALA A 47 -6.62 5.81 13.69
CA ALA A 47 -6.97 4.48 13.22
C ALA A 47 -8.49 4.32 13.04
N GLU A 48 -9.28 4.80 14.00
CA GLU A 48 -10.75 4.85 13.96
C GLU A 48 -11.24 5.68 12.78
N ALA A 49 -10.67 6.87 12.59
CA ALA A 49 -10.99 7.73 11.46
C ALA A 49 -10.66 7.05 10.12
N PHE A 50 -9.51 6.36 10.04
CA PHE A 50 -9.15 5.60 8.85
C PHE A 50 -10.13 4.46 8.58
N VAL A 51 -10.45 3.63 9.57
CA VAL A 51 -11.39 2.50 9.44
C VAL A 51 -12.79 3.00 9.08
N THR A 52 -13.26 4.08 9.69
CA THR A 52 -14.57 4.67 9.40
C THR A 52 -14.65 5.17 7.96
N ARG A 53 -13.62 5.89 7.52
CA ARG A 53 -13.56 6.49 6.17
C ARG A 53 -13.29 5.45 5.07
N ARG A 54 -12.51 4.41 5.36
CA ARG A 54 -11.96 3.49 4.36
C ARG A 54 -12.41 2.04 4.50
N GLY A 55 -13.17 1.71 5.54
CA GLY A 55 -13.73 0.37 5.77
C GLY A 55 -14.83 -0.01 4.76
N ARG A 56 -15.36 0.96 4.03
CA ARG A 56 -16.22 0.75 2.86
C ARG A 56 -15.46 1.21 1.62
N HIS A 57 -15.32 0.32 0.63
CA HIS A 57 -14.83 0.72 -0.68
C HIS A 57 -15.83 1.68 -1.32
N GLY A 58 -15.36 2.80 -1.82
CA GLY A 58 -16.19 3.90 -2.32
C GLY A 58 -15.35 5.12 -2.66
N ASP A 59 -15.92 6.06 -3.41
CA ASP A 59 -15.31 7.35 -3.75
C ASP A 59 -13.90 7.25 -4.34
N GLY A 60 -13.66 6.20 -5.14
CA GLY A 60 -12.35 5.95 -5.75
C GLY A 60 -11.29 5.43 -4.78
N TYR A 61 -11.64 4.98 -3.57
CA TYR A 61 -10.68 4.42 -2.61
C TYR A 61 -10.95 2.94 -2.31
N TYR A 62 -9.92 2.12 -2.50
CA TYR A 62 -9.92 0.70 -2.17
C TYR A 62 -8.84 0.43 -1.12
N ALA A 63 -9.21 0.44 0.16
CA ALA A 63 -8.32 0.10 1.25
C ALA A 63 -8.43 -1.38 1.62
N PHE A 64 -7.30 -1.98 1.97
CA PHE A 64 -7.22 -3.33 2.48
C PHE A 64 -6.25 -3.41 3.64
N THR A 65 -6.60 -4.21 4.64
CA THR A 65 -5.68 -4.71 5.65
C THR A 65 -5.09 -6.03 5.16
N ILE A 66 -3.81 -6.24 5.47
CA ILE A 66 -3.03 -7.40 5.04
C ILE A 66 -2.98 -8.37 6.21
N LEU A 67 -3.53 -9.57 6.04
CA LEU A 67 -3.51 -10.62 7.05
C LEU A 67 -2.75 -11.86 6.54
N ALA A 68 -1.98 -12.49 7.43
CA ALA A 68 -1.41 -13.80 7.16
C ALA A 68 -2.50 -14.88 7.16
N LYS A 69 -2.57 -15.72 6.13
CA LYS A 69 -3.54 -16.81 6.01
C LYS A 69 -3.40 -17.86 7.12
N LYS A 70 -2.18 -18.12 7.57
CA LYS A 70 -1.85 -19.22 8.50
C LYS A 70 -2.52 -19.05 9.88
N ASP A 71 -2.65 -17.83 10.37
CA ASP A 71 -3.05 -17.53 11.75
C ASP A 71 -3.91 -16.26 11.88
N GLY A 72 -4.22 -15.58 10.75
CA GLY A 72 -4.98 -14.33 10.76
C GLY A 72 -4.20 -13.13 11.30
N MET A 73 -2.88 -13.22 11.45
CA MET A 73 -2.07 -12.13 11.99
C MET A 73 -2.17 -10.89 11.10
N PHE A 74 -2.46 -9.73 11.72
CA PHE A 74 -2.45 -8.43 11.04
C PHE A 74 -1.01 -8.00 10.74
N LEU A 75 -0.70 -7.80 9.46
CA LEU A 75 0.65 -7.48 8.99
C LEU A 75 0.83 -6.01 8.59
N GLY A 76 -0.24 -5.35 8.14
CA GLY A 76 -0.17 -3.97 7.65
C GLY A 76 -1.36 -3.59 6.78
N GLY A 77 -1.16 -2.60 5.91
CA GLY A 77 -2.19 -2.05 5.03
C GLY A 77 -1.69 -1.81 3.62
N ILE A 78 -2.61 -1.90 2.66
CA ILE A 78 -2.40 -1.56 1.26
C ILE A 78 -3.66 -0.93 0.70
N GLY A 79 -3.53 0.09 -0.14
CA GLY A 79 -4.68 0.74 -0.74
C GLY A 79 -4.40 1.33 -2.10
N LEU A 80 -5.45 1.42 -2.91
CA LEU A 80 -5.49 2.08 -4.22
C LEU A 80 -6.43 3.27 -4.14
N HIS A 81 -5.96 4.43 -4.59
CA HIS A 81 -6.69 5.69 -4.62
C HIS A 81 -6.77 6.21 -6.05
N MET A 82 -7.98 6.52 -6.51
CA MET A 82 -8.23 7.20 -7.78
C MET A 82 -8.06 8.70 -7.57
N GLU A 83 -6.85 9.20 -7.78
CA GLU A 83 -6.56 10.65 -7.70
C GLU A 83 -6.78 11.33 -9.05
N ALA A 84 -6.86 12.67 -9.03
CA ALA A 84 -6.95 13.46 -10.26
C ALA A 84 -5.74 13.23 -11.20
N ALA A 85 -4.57 12.94 -10.63
CA ALA A 85 -3.36 12.59 -11.38
C ALA A 85 -3.33 11.13 -11.89
N GLY A 86 -4.33 10.33 -11.52
CA GLY A 86 -4.46 8.92 -11.86
C GLY A 86 -4.45 8.00 -10.64
N PRO A 87 -4.63 6.68 -10.86
CA PRO A 87 -4.67 5.69 -9.80
C PRO A 87 -3.31 5.53 -9.12
N GLU A 88 -3.19 5.85 -7.83
CA GLU A 88 -1.99 5.65 -7.02
C GLU A 88 -2.25 4.59 -5.94
N PHE A 89 -1.29 3.69 -5.73
CA PHE A 89 -1.34 2.78 -4.58
C PHE A 89 -0.17 3.00 -3.62
N GLY A 90 -0.44 2.71 -2.35
CA GLY A 90 0.53 2.74 -1.27
C GLY A 90 0.35 1.55 -0.34
N TYR A 91 1.39 1.18 0.39
CA TYR A 91 1.37 0.07 1.34
C TYR A 91 2.33 0.30 2.49
N TRP A 92 2.10 -0.44 3.57
CA TRP A 92 2.96 -0.48 4.73
C TRP A 92 2.83 -1.83 5.43
N LEU A 93 3.87 -2.21 6.17
CA LEU A 93 3.87 -3.39 7.03
C LEU A 93 4.44 -3.00 8.38
N GLY A 94 3.98 -3.66 9.44
CA GLY A 94 4.65 -3.61 10.73
C GLY A 94 6.11 -4.06 10.59
N LYS A 95 7.01 -3.41 11.31
CA LYS A 95 8.46 -3.63 11.26
C LYS A 95 8.88 -5.11 11.36
N PRO A 96 8.28 -5.96 12.23
CA PRO A 96 8.65 -7.37 12.32
C PRO A 96 8.44 -8.18 11.03
N PHE A 97 7.60 -7.68 10.11
CA PHE A 97 7.20 -8.40 8.89
C PHE A 97 7.98 -7.97 7.64
N TRP A 98 8.94 -7.05 7.79
CA TRP A 98 9.80 -6.60 6.68
C TRP A 98 10.77 -7.71 6.24
N GLY A 99 11.21 -7.65 4.98
CA GLY A 99 12.16 -8.62 4.42
C GLY A 99 11.59 -10.02 4.13
N GLN A 100 10.34 -10.31 4.53
CA GLN A 100 9.71 -11.64 4.38
C GLN A 100 8.90 -11.82 3.08
N GLY A 101 8.95 -10.84 2.18
CA GLY A 101 8.26 -10.85 0.88
C GLY A 101 6.77 -10.51 0.91
N TYR A 102 6.17 -10.27 2.08
CA TYR A 102 4.73 -9.95 2.20
C TYR A 102 4.33 -8.69 1.42
N ALA A 103 5.17 -7.65 1.42
CA ALA A 103 4.87 -6.41 0.70
C ALA A 103 4.79 -6.65 -0.82
N SER A 104 5.72 -7.42 -1.38
CA SER A 104 5.71 -7.78 -2.80
C SER A 104 4.49 -8.63 -3.17
N GLU A 105 4.09 -9.55 -2.30
CA GLU A 105 2.93 -10.40 -2.52
C GLU A 105 1.61 -9.62 -2.44
N ALA A 106 1.47 -8.76 -1.42
CA ALA A 106 0.33 -7.87 -1.27
C ALA A 106 0.20 -6.90 -2.45
N ALA A 107 1.31 -6.26 -2.84
CA ALA A 107 1.32 -5.33 -3.97
C ALA A 107 0.99 -6.02 -5.29
N ARG A 108 1.52 -7.22 -5.56
CA ARG A 108 1.13 -8.03 -6.73
C ARG A 108 -0.36 -8.34 -6.74
N THR A 109 -0.94 -8.67 -5.59
CA THR A 109 -2.36 -9.00 -5.45
C THR A 109 -3.24 -7.78 -5.71
N LEU A 110 -2.88 -6.62 -5.15
CA LEU A 110 -3.59 -5.36 -5.42
C LEU A 110 -3.45 -4.96 -6.91
N THR A 111 -2.27 -5.09 -7.50
CA THR A 111 -2.07 -4.76 -8.92
C THR A 111 -2.91 -5.65 -9.84
N ARG A 112 -3.00 -6.97 -9.57
CA ARG A 112 -3.94 -7.87 -10.27
C ARG A 112 -5.37 -7.37 -10.14
N PHE A 113 -5.80 -6.99 -8.95
CA PHE A 113 -7.13 -6.42 -8.75
C PHE A 113 -7.35 -5.14 -9.58
N ALA A 114 -6.38 -4.23 -9.59
CA ALA A 114 -6.45 -2.99 -10.35
C ALA A 114 -6.58 -3.23 -11.86
N PHE A 115 -5.85 -4.18 -12.43
CA PHE A 115 -5.90 -4.46 -13.86
C PHE A 115 -7.03 -5.42 -14.25
N ASP A 116 -7.22 -6.52 -13.53
CA ASP A 116 -8.19 -7.55 -13.93
C ASP A 116 -9.63 -7.17 -13.57
N ARG A 117 -9.84 -6.45 -12.45
CA ARG A 117 -11.20 -6.12 -11.97
C ARG A 117 -11.63 -4.68 -12.19
N LEU A 118 -10.71 -3.72 -12.04
CA LEU A 118 -11.01 -2.29 -12.26
C LEU A 118 -10.71 -1.83 -13.69
N ASP A 119 -10.21 -2.73 -14.53
CA ASP A 119 -9.83 -2.50 -15.90
C ASP A 119 -8.86 -1.31 -16.10
N LEU A 120 -7.98 -1.03 -15.13
CA LEU A 120 -7.06 0.10 -15.25
C LEU A 120 -5.95 -0.19 -16.27
N PRO A 121 -5.51 0.83 -17.03
CA PRO A 121 -4.39 0.70 -17.97
C PRO A 121 -3.02 0.80 -17.29
N PHE A 122 -2.94 1.52 -16.16
CA PHE A 122 -1.72 1.70 -15.36
C PHE A 122 -2.07 2.03 -13.90
N VAL A 123 -1.08 1.95 -13.02
CA VAL A 123 -1.12 2.45 -11.64
C VAL A 123 0.21 3.12 -11.28
N TRP A 124 0.16 4.09 -10.39
CA TRP A 124 1.30 4.78 -9.79
C TRP A 124 1.63 4.23 -8.41
N ALA A 125 2.89 4.33 -8.01
CA ALA A 125 3.29 4.20 -6.61
C ALA A 125 4.56 5.02 -6.36
N GLY A 126 4.66 5.63 -5.19
CA GLY A 126 5.83 6.38 -4.76
C GLY A 126 6.63 5.66 -3.68
N TRP A 127 7.93 5.96 -3.60
CA TRP A 127 8.76 5.62 -2.45
C TRP A 127 9.72 6.75 -2.11
N PHE A 128 9.90 7.05 -0.83
CA PHE A 128 10.89 8.04 -0.39
C PHE A 128 12.29 7.53 -0.66
N HIS A 129 13.18 8.41 -1.16
CA HIS A 129 14.54 8.09 -1.58
C HIS A 129 15.35 7.33 -0.51
N ASP A 130 15.11 7.59 0.77
CA ASP A 130 15.77 6.91 1.89
C ASP A 130 15.14 5.55 2.28
N ASN A 131 14.17 5.05 1.50
CA ASN A 131 13.52 3.75 1.66
C ASN A 131 13.64 2.88 0.39
N PRO A 132 14.87 2.47 0.00
CA PRO A 132 15.09 1.66 -1.18
C PRO A 132 14.39 0.30 -1.13
N ALA A 133 14.06 -0.23 0.05
CA ALA A 133 13.29 -1.47 0.19
C ALA A 133 11.92 -1.37 -0.49
N SER A 134 11.23 -0.23 -0.39
CA SER A 134 9.97 0.00 -1.10
C SER A 134 10.19 0.09 -2.61
N GLY A 135 11.25 0.78 -3.06
CA GLY A 135 11.65 0.82 -4.47
C GLY A 135 11.87 -0.57 -5.06
N HIS A 136 12.53 -1.47 -4.33
CA HIS A 136 12.74 -2.86 -4.77
C HIS A 136 11.44 -3.66 -4.92
N VAL A 137 10.45 -3.42 -4.05
CA VAL A 137 9.12 -4.05 -4.19
C VAL A 137 8.46 -3.62 -5.50
N LEU A 138 8.48 -2.31 -5.80
CA LEU A 138 7.89 -1.78 -7.03
C LEU A 138 8.63 -2.28 -8.29
N ALA A 139 9.96 -2.30 -8.26
CA ALA A 139 10.76 -2.85 -9.35
C ALA A 139 10.45 -4.33 -9.63
N LYS A 140 10.24 -5.15 -8.59
CA LYS A 140 9.84 -6.57 -8.74
C LYS A 140 8.46 -6.77 -9.36
N LEU A 141 7.60 -5.75 -9.36
CA LEU A 141 6.32 -5.77 -10.07
C LEU A 141 6.45 -5.41 -11.55
N GLY A 142 7.63 -4.96 -11.98
CA GLY A 142 7.85 -4.41 -13.33
C GLY A 142 7.61 -2.91 -13.42
N ALA A 143 7.45 -2.21 -12.28
CA ALA A 143 7.24 -0.78 -12.30
C ALA A 143 8.52 -0.05 -12.73
N ARG A 144 8.36 1.00 -13.52
CA ARG A 144 9.46 1.82 -14.06
C ARG A 144 9.43 3.21 -13.45
N HIS A 145 10.61 3.78 -13.28
CA HIS A 145 10.74 5.15 -12.79
C HIS A 145 10.03 6.13 -13.73
N ASN A 146 9.27 7.07 -13.17
CA ASN A 146 8.51 8.08 -13.88
C ASN A 146 8.69 9.46 -13.21
N GLY A 147 9.93 9.79 -12.84
CA GLY A 147 10.23 11.08 -12.22
C GLY A 147 10.31 11.03 -10.70
N SER A 148 10.63 12.19 -10.13
CA SER A 148 10.79 12.34 -8.69
C SER A 148 10.31 13.72 -8.28
N ARG A 149 9.69 13.81 -7.10
CA ARG A 149 9.16 15.05 -6.56
C ARG A 149 9.36 15.12 -5.06
N MET A 150 9.40 16.33 -4.52
CA MET A 150 9.34 16.54 -3.08
C MET A 150 7.90 16.30 -2.60
N ARG A 151 7.68 15.29 -1.76
CA ARG A 151 6.36 14.94 -1.20
C ARG A 151 6.38 15.12 0.31
N ASP A 152 5.30 15.63 0.87
CA ASP A 152 5.14 15.77 2.31
C ASP A 152 5.20 14.40 3.00
N CYS A 153 5.85 14.35 4.16
CA CYS A 153 5.83 13.22 5.06
C CYS A 153 5.34 13.72 6.42
N MET A 154 4.08 13.44 6.74
CA MET A 154 3.43 13.93 7.97
C MET A 154 4.21 13.56 9.23
N ALA A 155 4.62 12.29 9.37
CA ALA A 155 5.42 11.83 10.50
C ALA A 155 6.74 12.59 10.68
N ARG A 156 7.38 13.01 9.58
CA ARG A 156 8.66 13.74 9.64
C ARG A 156 8.50 15.27 9.70
N GLY A 157 7.30 15.79 9.43
CA GLY A 157 7.04 17.24 9.37
C GLY A 157 7.78 17.98 8.25
N VAL A 158 8.30 17.27 7.24
CA VAL A 158 9.09 17.84 6.14
C VAL A 158 8.74 17.20 4.80
N LYS A 159 9.10 17.88 3.71
CA LYS A 159 9.09 17.28 2.38
C LYS A 159 10.32 16.40 2.19
N VAL A 160 10.12 15.22 1.60
CA VAL A 160 11.17 14.25 1.30
C VAL A 160 11.14 13.96 -0.20
N LEU A 161 12.32 13.75 -0.80
CA LEU A 161 12.42 13.31 -2.19
C LEU A 161 11.73 11.95 -2.35
N CYS A 162 10.71 11.90 -3.18
CA CYS A 162 9.93 10.72 -3.51
C CYS A 162 10.16 10.37 -4.97
N HIS A 163 10.53 9.12 -5.24
CA HIS A 163 10.60 8.58 -6.58
C HIS A 163 9.25 7.99 -6.98
N GLU A 164 8.75 8.42 -8.13
CA GLU A 164 7.49 7.97 -8.68
C GLU A 164 7.74 6.80 -9.62
N MET A 165 6.92 5.77 -9.50
CA MET A 165 7.00 4.57 -10.32
C MET A 165 5.66 4.36 -11.03
N MET A 166 5.70 4.10 -12.33
CA MET A 166 4.54 3.68 -13.12
C MET A 166 4.59 2.17 -13.35
N LEU A 167 3.44 1.52 -13.21
CA LEU A 167 3.24 0.15 -13.66
C LEU A 167 2.09 0.10 -14.66
N THR A 168 2.37 -0.30 -15.89
CA THR A 168 1.33 -0.51 -16.92
C THR A 168 0.81 -1.94 -16.87
N ARG A 169 -0.43 -2.15 -17.34
CA ARG A 169 -0.99 -3.50 -17.48
C ARG A 169 -0.10 -4.41 -18.31
N GLU A 170 0.42 -3.90 -19.42
CA GLU A 170 1.27 -4.63 -20.35
C GLU A 170 2.61 -5.07 -19.73
N ALA A 171 3.19 -4.24 -18.85
CA ALA A 171 4.43 -4.58 -18.17
C ALA A 171 4.21 -5.62 -17.06
N PHE A 172 3.01 -5.65 -16.48
CA PHE A 172 2.68 -6.54 -15.37
C PHE A 172 2.17 -7.92 -15.81
N LEU A 173 1.28 -7.95 -16.80
CA LEU A 173 0.76 -9.20 -17.35
C LEU A 173 1.80 -9.77 -18.33
N PRO A 174 2.13 -11.07 -18.26
CA PRO A 174 3.02 -11.66 -19.25
C PRO A 174 2.43 -11.45 -20.65
N LYS A 175 3.28 -11.10 -21.62
CA LYS A 175 2.89 -11.16 -23.03
C LYS A 175 2.33 -12.56 -23.27
N LYS A 176 1.08 -12.67 -23.75
CA LYS A 176 0.60 -13.95 -24.31
C LYS A 176 1.65 -14.36 -25.35
N ALA A 177 2.24 -15.53 -25.17
CA ALA A 177 3.03 -16.14 -26.24
C ALA A 177 2.10 -16.20 -27.46
N ALA A 178 2.54 -15.57 -28.55
CA ALA A 178 1.85 -15.61 -29.84
C ALA A 178 1.85 -17.03 -30.39
#